data_AF-X1B3Q9-F1
#
_entry.id   AF-X1B3Q9-F1
#
_cell.length_a   1.000
_cell.length_b   1.000
_cell.length_c   1.000
_cell.angle_alpha   90.00
_cell.angle_beta   90.00
_cell.angle_gamma   90.00
#
_symmetry.space_group_name_H-M   'P 1'
#
loop_
_entity.id
_entity.type
_entity.pdbx_description
1 polymer ?
#
loop_
_entity_poly.entity_id
_entity_poly.type
_entity_poly.pdbx_seq_one_letter_code
_entity_poly.pdbx_strand_id
1 'polypeptide(L)'
;FSIVFIAPYKKLGELFSEVCQEINKDIPVVIGDLEEGARKAVELEEQGVDVLISRGGTAIAIKKKVTNLPIVEVQVSGYDLIRVLHQAQQETDRIAVVGFSPFTYGIEGLGDIMGLNLKVLTLKEDWYDQSHYHYIEKKLIEIKEQNYHWVVGDNISVKIAKQLGMNALLIRSGKEALTQAILEAERDQTISYTYNQSIINIDLSI
;
A
#
# COMPACT_ATOMS: atom_id res chain seq x y z
N PHE A 1 -9.00 22.22 1.89
CA PHE A 1 -9.19 20.77 1.93
C PHE A 1 -8.90 20.17 0.56
N SER A 2 -7.73 19.61 0.45
CA SER A 2 -7.09 19.08 -0.74
C SER A 2 -6.56 17.69 -0.39
N ILE A 3 -6.85 16.74 -1.27
CA ILE A 3 -6.40 15.36 -1.14
C ILE A 3 -5.47 15.11 -2.32
N VAL A 4 -4.34 14.45 -2.09
CA VAL A 4 -3.45 13.99 -3.17
C VAL A 4 -3.16 12.51 -3.00
N PHE A 5 -3.21 11.75 -4.10
CA PHE A 5 -2.84 10.34 -4.11
C PHE A 5 -1.39 10.17 -4.59
N ILE A 6 -0.54 9.57 -3.76
CA ILE A 6 0.81 9.14 -4.13
C ILE A 6 0.77 7.65 -4.47
N ALA A 7 0.81 7.34 -5.76
CA ALA A 7 0.75 5.98 -6.27
C ALA A 7 2.16 5.38 -6.39
N PRO A 8 2.42 4.18 -5.82
CA PRO A 8 3.72 3.49 -5.94
C PRO A 8 4.08 3.09 -7.38
N TYR A 9 3.10 2.99 -8.28
CA TYR A 9 3.35 2.68 -9.69
C TYR A 9 2.21 3.18 -10.58
N LYS A 10 2.55 3.46 -11.84
CA LYS A 10 1.65 4.11 -12.81
C LYS A 10 0.27 3.46 -12.93
N LYS A 11 0.21 2.12 -13.05
CA LYS A 11 -1.05 1.40 -13.24
C LYS A 11 -2.02 1.51 -12.05
N LEU A 12 -1.52 1.71 -10.82
CA LEU A 12 -2.38 1.98 -9.67
C LEU A 12 -2.89 3.42 -9.70
N GLY A 13 -2.04 4.36 -10.13
CA GLY A 13 -2.45 5.75 -10.36
C GLY A 13 -3.55 5.87 -11.41
N GLU A 14 -3.41 5.17 -12.54
CA GLU A 14 -4.44 5.10 -13.60
C GLU A 14 -5.77 4.54 -13.05
N LEU A 15 -5.72 3.43 -12.31
CA LEU A 15 -6.91 2.84 -11.68
C LEU A 15 -7.57 3.78 -10.66
N PHE A 16 -6.76 4.51 -9.89
CA PHE A 16 -7.26 5.50 -8.93
C PHE A 16 -7.97 6.65 -9.65
N SER A 17 -7.41 7.17 -10.75
CA SER A 17 -8.07 8.18 -11.58
C SER A 17 -9.40 7.68 -12.17
N GLU A 18 -9.47 6.42 -12.61
CA GLU A 18 -10.75 5.81 -13.03
C GLU A 18 -11.78 5.80 -11.89
N VAL A 19 -11.38 5.38 -10.69
CA VAL A 19 -12.27 5.37 -9.51
C VAL A 19 -12.77 6.78 -9.22
N CYS A 20 -11.87 7.78 -9.19
CA CYS A 20 -12.24 9.18 -8.99
C CYS A 20 -13.29 9.66 -10.00
N GLN A 21 -13.16 9.29 -11.28
CA GLN A 21 -14.16 9.61 -12.30
C GLN A 21 -15.51 8.94 -12.03
N GLU A 22 -15.52 7.66 -11.65
CA GLU A 22 -16.74 6.91 -11.32
C GLU A 22 -17.52 7.53 -10.15
N ILE A 23 -16.82 8.12 -9.17
CA ILE A 23 -17.43 8.74 -7.99
C ILE A 23 -17.46 10.29 -8.05
N ASN A 24 -17.20 10.88 -9.22
CA ASN A 24 -17.20 12.33 -9.46
C ASN A 24 -16.31 13.13 -8.50
N LYS A 25 -15.06 12.69 -8.32
CA LYS A 25 -14.03 13.37 -7.52
C LYS A 25 -12.87 13.79 -8.41
N ASP A 26 -12.23 14.89 -8.04
CA ASP A 26 -11.00 15.38 -8.68
C ASP A 26 -9.87 15.36 -7.64
N ILE A 27 -9.11 14.27 -7.63
CA ILE A 27 -7.99 14.05 -6.71
C ILE A 27 -6.73 13.87 -7.57
N PRO A 28 -5.75 14.79 -7.47
CA PRO A 28 -4.49 14.68 -8.20
C PRO A 28 -3.74 13.40 -7.86
N VAL A 29 -3.11 12.81 -8.87
CA VAL A 29 -2.28 11.61 -8.74
C VAL A 29 -0.81 11.96 -9.01
N VAL A 30 0.05 11.60 -8.08
CA VAL A 30 1.50 11.71 -8.18
C VAL A 30 2.09 10.30 -8.14
N ILE A 31 3.01 9.98 -9.03
CA ILE A 31 3.70 8.68 -9.01
C ILE A 31 4.95 8.78 -8.14
N GLY A 32 5.21 7.84 -7.24
CA GLY A 32 6.45 7.72 -6.49
C GLY A 32 6.43 6.51 -5.56
N ASP A 33 7.44 5.65 -5.65
CA ASP A 33 7.55 4.43 -4.84
C ASP A 33 8.48 4.64 -3.65
N LEU A 34 8.10 4.15 -2.48
CA LEU A 34 8.90 4.17 -1.25
C LEU A 34 9.47 5.57 -0.95
N GLU A 35 10.80 5.70 -0.89
CA GLU A 35 11.50 6.96 -0.59
C GLU A 35 11.19 8.06 -1.61
N GLU A 36 10.93 7.73 -2.88
CA GLU A 36 10.54 8.73 -3.88
C GLU A 36 9.16 9.32 -3.54
N GLY A 37 8.22 8.46 -3.14
CA GLY A 37 6.90 8.89 -2.67
C GLY A 37 6.99 9.71 -1.38
N ALA A 38 7.86 9.30 -0.46
CA ALA A 38 8.10 10.01 0.79
C ALA A 38 8.71 11.41 0.56
N ARG A 39 9.68 11.54 -0.35
CA ARG A 39 10.25 12.83 -0.74
C ARG A 39 9.20 13.77 -1.33
N LYS A 40 8.32 13.25 -2.19
CA LYS A 40 7.21 14.02 -2.78
C LYS A 40 6.17 14.42 -1.75
N ALA A 41 5.91 13.57 -0.75
CA ALA A 41 5.01 13.89 0.33
C ALA A 41 5.49 15.07 1.18
N VAL A 42 6.80 15.21 1.42
CA VAL A 42 7.38 16.37 2.10
C VAL A 42 7.11 17.65 1.31
N GLU A 43 7.33 17.63 -0.01
CA GLU A 43 7.02 18.78 -0.88
C GLU A 43 5.54 19.15 -0.85
N LEU A 44 4.64 18.16 -0.75
CA LEU A 44 3.19 18.37 -0.66
C LEU A 44 2.76 18.89 0.73
N GLU A 45 3.42 18.46 1.81
CA GLU A 45 3.23 19.01 3.15
C GLU A 45 3.61 20.50 3.18
N GLU A 46 4.73 20.87 2.57
CA GLU A 46 5.17 22.27 2.41
C GLU A 46 4.20 23.11 1.56
N GLN A 47 3.51 22.48 0.60
CA GLN A 47 2.48 23.12 -0.22
C GLN A 47 1.11 23.24 0.49
N GLY A 48 0.99 22.72 1.71
CA GLY A 48 -0.24 22.79 2.50
C GLY A 48 -1.33 21.82 2.04
N VAL A 49 -0.96 20.66 1.48
CA VAL A 49 -1.92 19.58 1.24
C VAL A 49 -2.55 19.15 2.55
N ASP A 50 -3.86 18.88 2.55
CA ASP A 50 -4.59 18.58 3.78
C ASP A 50 -4.53 17.08 4.14
N VAL A 51 -4.58 16.18 3.15
CA VAL A 51 -4.50 14.72 3.35
C VAL A 51 -3.78 14.04 2.18
N LEU A 52 -2.96 13.03 2.48
CA LEU A 52 -2.41 12.12 1.47
C LEU A 52 -3.11 10.76 1.49
N ILE A 53 -3.28 10.20 0.30
CA ILE A 53 -3.60 8.79 0.13
C ILE A 53 -2.36 8.09 -0.44
N SER A 54 -1.98 6.92 0.07
CA SER A 54 -0.96 6.07 -0.55
C SER A 54 -1.20 4.59 -0.22
N ARG A 55 -0.26 3.71 -0.55
CA ARG A 55 -0.45 2.25 -0.45
C ARG A 55 0.80 1.51 0.03
N GLY A 56 0.64 0.65 1.04
CA GLY A 56 1.65 -0.30 1.51
C GLY A 56 2.96 0.38 1.91
N GLY A 57 4.09 -0.20 1.52
CA GLY A 57 5.43 0.31 1.87
C GLY A 57 5.65 1.80 1.55
N THR A 58 5.00 2.35 0.52
CA THR A 58 5.08 3.79 0.23
C THR A 58 4.34 4.63 1.28
N ALA A 59 3.14 4.21 1.71
CA ALA A 59 2.42 4.88 2.79
C ALA A 59 3.22 4.87 4.09
N ILE A 60 3.87 3.75 4.42
CA ILE A 60 4.72 3.63 5.61
C ILE A 60 5.95 4.54 5.49
N ALA A 61 6.61 4.59 4.33
CA ALA A 61 7.75 5.49 4.10
C ALA A 61 7.34 6.97 4.26
N ILE A 62 6.17 7.36 3.75
CA ILE A 62 5.63 8.72 3.90
C ILE A 62 5.40 9.04 5.38
N LYS A 63 4.73 8.15 6.14
CA LYS A 63 4.44 8.31 7.59
C LYS A 63 5.68 8.58 8.44
N LYS A 64 6.87 8.19 7.97
CA LYS A 64 8.15 8.43 8.67
C LYS A 64 8.79 9.78 8.36
N LYS A 65 8.39 10.45 7.29
CA LYS A 65 9.01 11.69 6.79
C LYS A 65 8.18 12.93 7.07
N VAL A 66 6.86 12.83 6.90
CA VAL A 66 5.94 13.94 7.19
C VAL A 66 5.50 13.88 8.64
N THR A 67 5.21 15.04 9.24
CA THR A 67 4.94 15.13 10.69
C THR A 67 3.49 15.48 10.98
N ASN A 68 2.89 16.36 10.19
CA ASN A 68 1.57 16.94 10.46
C ASN A 68 0.53 16.59 9.39
N LEU A 69 0.94 15.92 8.31
CA LEU A 69 0.08 15.55 7.20
C LEU A 69 -0.56 14.17 7.43
N PRO A 70 -1.90 14.09 7.61
CA PRO A 70 -2.61 12.83 7.70
C PRO A 70 -2.42 11.97 6.44
N ILE A 71 -2.26 10.66 6.64
CA ILE A 71 -2.03 9.70 5.56
C ILE A 71 -3.03 8.57 5.69
N VAL A 72 -3.92 8.49 4.70
CA VAL A 72 -4.84 7.37 4.53
C VAL A 72 -4.17 6.30 3.67
N GLU A 73 -4.15 5.08 4.19
CA GLU A 73 -3.53 3.96 3.50
C GLU A 73 -4.57 3.10 2.79
N VAL A 74 -4.39 2.89 1.49
CA VAL A 74 -5.14 1.90 0.71
C VAL A 74 -4.77 0.51 1.22
N GLN A 75 -5.64 -0.05 2.05
CA GLN A 75 -5.45 -1.38 2.61
C GLN A 75 -5.60 -2.46 1.52
N VAL A 76 -4.76 -3.49 1.61
CA VAL A 76 -4.96 -4.72 0.83
C VAL A 76 -6.13 -5.48 1.43
N SER A 77 -7.16 -5.72 0.63
CA SER A 77 -8.34 -6.46 1.04
C SER A 77 -8.14 -7.98 0.94
N GLY A 78 -8.93 -8.75 1.68
CA GLY A 78 -8.98 -10.21 1.52
C GLY A 78 -9.33 -10.63 0.09
N TYR A 79 -10.14 -9.84 -0.62
CA TYR A 79 -10.49 -10.12 -2.03
C TYR A 79 -9.30 -9.89 -2.97
N ASP A 80 -8.42 -8.92 -2.70
CA ASP A 80 -7.15 -8.75 -3.43
C ASP A 80 -6.27 -10.00 -3.30
N LEU A 81 -6.17 -10.53 -2.06
CA LEU A 81 -5.39 -11.73 -1.76
C LEU A 81 -5.99 -12.97 -2.42
N ILE A 82 -7.29 -13.21 -2.27
CA ILE A 82 -7.97 -14.36 -2.90
C ILE A 82 -7.76 -14.36 -4.41
N ARG A 83 -7.92 -13.21 -5.08
CA ARG A 83 -7.78 -13.12 -6.54
C ARG A 83 -6.38 -13.50 -7.01
N VAL A 84 -5.34 -12.95 -6.39
CA VAL A 84 -3.96 -13.20 -6.81
C VAL A 84 -3.48 -14.59 -6.40
N LEU A 85 -3.90 -15.10 -5.24
CA LEU A 85 -3.59 -16.47 -4.81
C LEU A 85 -4.29 -17.49 -5.70
N HIS A 86 -5.55 -17.26 -6.06
CA HIS A 86 -6.28 -18.11 -7.01
C HIS A 86 -5.62 -18.12 -8.40
N GLN A 87 -5.09 -16.97 -8.85
CA GLN A 87 -4.31 -16.89 -10.08
C GLN A 87 -3.02 -17.71 -9.98
N ALA A 88 -2.25 -17.58 -8.90
CA ALA A 88 -1.03 -18.37 -8.68
C ALA A 88 -1.32 -19.87 -8.57
N GLN A 89 -2.47 -20.23 -7.97
CA GLN A 89 -2.91 -21.61 -7.76
C GLN A 89 -3.08 -22.40 -9.06
N GLN A 90 -3.31 -21.72 -10.19
CA GLN A 90 -3.39 -22.38 -11.50
C GLN A 90 -2.06 -23.03 -11.92
N GLU A 91 -0.95 -22.61 -11.30
CA GLU A 91 0.41 -22.98 -11.70
C GLU A 91 1.20 -23.68 -10.58
N THR A 92 0.83 -23.46 -9.31
CA THR A 92 1.55 -23.99 -8.15
C THR A 92 0.68 -24.05 -6.89
N ASP A 93 0.98 -24.96 -5.98
CA ASP A 93 0.47 -24.97 -4.61
C ASP A 93 1.44 -24.33 -3.60
N ARG A 94 2.71 -24.12 -3.97
CA ARG A 94 3.76 -23.54 -3.11
C ARG A 94 4.02 -22.08 -3.47
N ILE A 95 3.62 -21.17 -2.59
CA ILE A 95 3.68 -19.73 -2.84
C ILE A 95 4.37 -19.01 -1.68
N ALA A 96 5.35 -18.18 -1.98
CA ALA A 96 5.91 -17.24 -1.03
C ALA A 96 5.11 -15.93 -1.06
N VAL A 97 4.48 -15.56 0.04
CA VAL A 97 3.79 -14.27 0.19
C VAL A 97 4.77 -13.27 0.80
N VAL A 98 5.05 -12.17 0.10
CA VAL A 98 6.09 -11.21 0.51
C VAL A 98 5.58 -9.78 0.45
N GLY A 99 5.66 -9.06 1.57
CA GLY A 99 5.34 -7.64 1.63
C GLY A 99 5.15 -7.13 3.05
N PHE A 100 4.66 -5.91 3.19
CA PHE A 100 4.49 -5.25 4.49
C PHE A 100 3.20 -5.66 5.22
N SER A 101 3.22 -5.60 6.55
CA SER A 101 2.02 -5.62 7.41
C SER A 101 1.00 -4.55 6.96
N PRO A 102 -0.33 -4.77 7.12
CA PRO A 102 -0.98 -5.86 7.86
C PRO A 102 -1.39 -7.08 7.04
N PHE A 103 -1.36 -7.04 5.69
CA PHE A 103 -1.96 -8.12 4.90
C PHE A 103 -1.22 -9.46 5.03
N THR A 104 0.04 -9.44 5.45
CA THR A 104 0.82 -10.65 5.73
C THR A 104 0.41 -11.33 7.04
N TYR A 105 -0.33 -10.65 7.91
CA TYR A 105 -0.75 -11.21 9.19
C TYR A 105 -1.87 -12.24 9.00
N GLY A 106 -1.63 -13.48 9.42
CA GLY A 106 -2.62 -14.55 9.43
C GLY A 106 -3.00 -15.10 8.05
N ILE A 107 -2.24 -14.75 7.00
CA ILE A 107 -2.52 -15.22 5.64
C ILE A 107 -2.28 -16.73 5.49
N GLU A 108 -1.50 -17.37 6.37
CA GLU A 108 -1.37 -18.83 6.37
C GLU A 108 -2.73 -19.54 6.50
N GLY A 109 -3.67 -19.00 7.29
CA GLY A 109 -5.01 -19.57 7.41
C GLY A 109 -5.83 -19.47 6.11
N LEU A 110 -5.59 -18.46 5.28
CA LEU A 110 -6.15 -18.41 3.93
C LEU A 110 -5.52 -19.48 3.03
N GLY A 111 -4.21 -19.74 3.21
CA GLY A 111 -3.51 -20.86 2.57
C GLY A 111 -4.18 -22.20 2.87
N ASP A 112 -4.47 -22.48 4.14
CA ASP A 112 -5.15 -23.71 4.56
C ASP A 112 -6.52 -23.88 3.89
N ILE A 113 -7.32 -22.82 3.83
CA ILE A 113 -8.66 -22.83 3.19
C ILE A 113 -8.54 -23.11 1.69
N MET A 114 -7.53 -22.55 1.04
CA MET A 114 -7.33 -22.68 -0.41
C MET A 114 -6.56 -23.94 -0.80
N GLY A 115 -6.01 -24.68 0.15
CA GLY A 115 -5.11 -25.82 -0.13
C GLY A 115 -3.76 -25.38 -0.70
N LEU A 116 -3.24 -24.25 -0.24
CA LEU A 116 -1.95 -23.69 -0.65
C LEU A 116 -0.93 -23.82 0.49
N ASN A 117 0.28 -24.23 0.14
CA ASN A 117 1.44 -24.15 1.02
C ASN A 117 2.03 -22.74 0.94
N LEU A 118 1.60 -21.88 1.86
CA LEU A 118 2.06 -20.50 1.92
C LEU A 118 3.28 -20.37 2.82
N LYS A 119 4.31 -19.67 2.33
CA LYS A 119 5.41 -19.19 3.15
C LYS A 119 5.37 -17.66 3.21
N VAL A 120 5.22 -17.12 4.41
CA VAL A 120 5.08 -15.67 4.60
C VAL A 120 6.41 -15.03 4.95
N LEU A 121 6.76 -13.96 4.24
CA LEU A 121 7.86 -13.06 4.56
C LEU A 121 7.30 -11.66 4.78
N THR A 122 7.12 -11.29 6.04
CA THR A 122 6.69 -9.94 6.41
C THR A 122 7.88 -8.98 6.39
N LEU A 123 7.76 -7.93 5.59
CA LEU A 123 8.72 -6.84 5.52
C LEU A 123 8.51 -5.90 6.72
N LYS A 124 9.60 -5.56 7.42
CA LYS A 124 9.53 -4.61 8.55
C LYS A 124 9.63 -3.18 8.08
N GLU A 125 9.12 -2.26 8.89
CA GLU A 125 9.12 -0.83 8.57
C GLU A 125 10.52 -0.22 8.57
N ASP A 126 11.50 -0.81 9.22
CA ASP A 126 12.89 -0.31 9.15
C ASP A 126 13.44 -0.46 7.71
N TRP A 127 12.69 -1.22 6.90
CA TRP A 127 12.65 -1.61 5.50
C TRP A 127 13.12 -0.71 4.34
N TYR A 128 13.43 0.58 4.56
CA TYR A 128 13.25 1.58 3.50
C TYR A 128 14.51 2.20 2.87
N ASP A 129 15.71 1.99 3.43
CA ASP A 129 16.96 2.46 2.81
C ASP A 129 17.54 1.51 1.72
N GLN A 130 18.65 1.89 1.07
CA GLN A 130 19.27 1.08 0.00
C GLN A 130 19.75 -0.33 0.45
N SER A 131 19.96 -0.56 1.75
CA SER A 131 20.32 -1.87 2.31
C SER A 131 19.19 -2.91 2.20
N HIS A 132 17.95 -2.47 1.96
CA HIS A 132 16.78 -3.35 1.99
C HIS A 132 16.53 -4.11 0.71
N TYR A 133 16.94 -3.56 -0.45
CA TYR A 133 16.94 -4.33 -1.68
C TYR A 133 17.77 -5.61 -1.49
N HIS A 134 18.96 -5.49 -0.91
CA HIS A 134 19.84 -6.63 -0.63
C HIS A 134 19.26 -7.59 0.43
N TYR A 135 18.57 -7.06 1.45
CA TYR A 135 17.90 -7.89 2.44
C TYR A 135 16.76 -8.73 1.83
N ILE A 136 15.85 -8.08 1.08
CA ILE A 136 14.72 -8.76 0.41
C ILE A 136 15.25 -9.77 -0.60
N GLU A 137 16.26 -9.39 -1.37
CA GLU A 137 16.96 -10.27 -2.30
C GLU A 137 17.52 -11.52 -1.60
N LYS A 138 18.28 -11.35 -0.52
CA LYS A 138 18.82 -12.46 0.27
C LYS A 138 17.71 -13.38 0.77
N LYS A 139 16.61 -12.82 1.30
CA LYS A 139 15.48 -13.61 1.79
C LYS A 139 14.75 -14.36 0.69
N LEU A 140 14.61 -13.75 -0.50
CA LEU A 140 14.03 -14.42 -1.66
C LEU A 140 14.92 -15.55 -2.18
N ILE A 141 16.25 -15.40 -2.12
CA ILE A 141 17.20 -16.49 -2.41
C ILE A 141 16.99 -17.66 -1.43
N GLU A 142 16.96 -17.38 -0.12
CA GLU A 142 16.70 -18.39 0.93
C GLU A 142 15.35 -19.11 0.72
N ILE A 143 14.32 -18.39 0.25
CA ILE A 143 13.00 -18.93 -0.08
C ILE A 143 13.05 -19.81 -1.33
N LYS A 144 13.77 -19.39 -2.37
CA LYS A 144 13.96 -20.14 -3.61
C LYS A 144 14.67 -21.48 -3.36
N GLU A 145 15.68 -21.49 -2.50
CA GLU A 145 16.38 -22.72 -2.05
C GLU A 145 15.45 -23.70 -1.30
N GLN A 146 14.32 -23.22 -0.77
CA GLN A 146 13.29 -24.03 -0.10
C GLN A 146 12.18 -24.49 -1.06
N ASN A 147 12.45 -24.48 -2.37
CA ASN A 147 11.54 -24.87 -3.45
C ASN A 147 10.26 -24.03 -3.50
N TYR A 148 10.37 -22.73 -3.23
CA TYR A 148 9.32 -21.75 -3.52
C TYR A 148 9.76 -20.91 -4.72
N HIS A 149 9.22 -21.18 -5.91
CA HIS A 149 9.56 -20.46 -7.14
C HIS A 149 8.52 -19.41 -7.54
N TRP A 150 7.42 -19.32 -6.80
CA TRP A 150 6.32 -18.39 -7.01
C TRP A 150 6.22 -17.41 -5.85
N VAL A 151 6.20 -16.13 -6.18
CA VAL A 151 6.06 -15.02 -5.24
C VAL A 151 4.76 -14.27 -5.50
N VAL A 152 3.99 -14.04 -4.44
CA VAL A 152 2.86 -13.11 -4.43
C VAL A 152 3.21 -11.99 -3.49
N GLY A 153 3.21 -10.74 -3.95
CA GLY A 153 3.69 -9.67 -3.09
C GLY A 153 3.40 -8.25 -3.54
N ASP A 154 4.03 -7.31 -2.84
CA ASP A 154 4.01 -5.89 -3.20
C ASP A 154 4.95 -5.53 -4.36
N ASN A 155 4.99 -4.25 -4.72
CA ASN A 155 5.72 -3.77 -5.90
C ASN A 155 7.22 -4.10 -5.84
N ILE A 156 7.88 -3.82 -4.71
CA ILE A 156 9.31 -4.07 -4.53
C ILE A 156 9.61 -5.58 -4.51
N SER A 157 8.81 -6.37 -3.80
CA SER A 157 9.00 -7.82 -3.68
C SER A 157 8.88 -8.51 -5.04
N VAL A 158 7.87 -8.12 -5.83
CA VAL A 158 7.67 -8.67 -7.18
C VAL A 158 8.80 -8.26 -8.13
N LYS A 159 9.30 -7.03 -8.02
CA LYS A 159 10.43 -6.55 -8.84
C LYS A 159 11.67 -7.39 -8.58
N ILE A 160 12.05 -7.57 -7.30
CA ILE A 160 13.24 -8.35 -6.91
C ILE A 160 13.07 -9.82 -7.26
N ALA A 161 11.90 -10.42 -6.99
CA ALA A 161 11.62 -11.81 -7.32
C ALA A 161 11.80 -12.10 -8.82
N LYS A 162 11.31 -11.21 -9.70
CA LYS A 162 11.50 -11.33 -11.15
C LYS A 162 12.98 -11.24 -11.55
N GLN A 163 13.75 -10.36 -10.91
CA GLN A 163 15.20 -10.23 -11.17
C GLN A 163 15.96 -11.50 -10.75
N LEU A 164 15.47 -12.22 -9.73
CA LEU A 164 15.98 -13.53 -9.31
C LEU A 164 15.47 -14.71 -10.15
N GLY A 165 14.72 -14.45 -11.23
CA GLY A 165 14.15 -15.47 -12.11
C GLY A 165 13.03 -16.29 -11.47
N MET A 166 12.33 -15.74 -10.48
CA MET A 166 11.14 -16.35 -9.89
C MET A 166 9.88 -15.91 -10.66
N ASN A 167 8.85 -16.75 -10.66
CA ASN A 167 7.51 -16.34 -11.07
C ASN A 167 6.96 -15.39 -10.00
N ALA A 168 6.37 -14.27 -10.41
CA ALA A 168 5.88 -13.30 -9.44
C ALA A 168 4.61 -12.58 -9.88
N LEU A 169 3.63 -12.53 -8.99
CA LEU A 169 2.36 -11.83 -9.16
C LEU A 169 2.23 -10.70 -8.14
N LEU A 170 1.83 -9.53 -8.63
CA LEU A 170 1.56 -8.36 -7.82
C LEU A 170 0.18 -8.47 -7.19
N ILE A 171 0.10 -8.29 -5.87
CA ILE A 171 -1.16 -8.06 -5.17
C ILE A 171 -1.66 -6.69 -5.64
N ARG A 172 -2.73 -6.68 -6.45
CA ARG A 172 -3.35 -5.45 -6.96
C ARG A 172 -4.52 -5.08 -6.06
N SER A 173 -4.59 -3.82 -5.65
CA SER A 173 -5.75 -3.30 -4.94
C SER A 173 -6.94 -3.14 -5.90
N GLY A 174 -8.11 -3.59 -5.48
CA GLY A 174 -9.37 -3.39 -6.21
C GLY A 174 -9.92 -1.96 -6.13
N LYS A 175 -10.90 -1.65 -6.98
CA LYS A 175 -11.60 -0.35 -6.99
C LYS A 175 -12.27 -0.06 -5.65
N GLU A 176 -12.74 -1.09 -4.97
CA GLU A 176 -13.41 -1.00 -3.68
C GLU A 176 -12.45 -0.48 -2.59
N ALA A 177 -11.22 -1.00 -2.55
CA ALA A 177 -10.20 -0.55 -1.60
C ALA A 177 -9.80 0.92 -1.85
N LEU A 178 -9.68 1.33 -3.11
CA LEU A 178 -9.40 2.72 -3.47
C LEU A 178 -10.57 3.64 -3.09
N THR A 179 -11.80 3.21 -3.36
CA THR A 179 -13.01 3.96 -2.99
C THR A 179 -13.09 4.14 -1.48
N GLN A 180 -12.82 3.09 -0.69
CA GLN A 180 -12.80 3.20 0.77
C GLN A 180 -11.73 4.19 1.27
N ALA A 181 -10.53 4.17 0.70
CA ALA A 181 -9.48 5.12 1.07
C ALA A 181 -9.86 6.57 0.74
N ILE A 182 -10.55 6.81 -0.37
CA ILE A 182 -11.07 8.15 -0.71
C ILE A 182 -12.11 8.58 0.33
N LEU A 183 -13.07 7.72 0.65
CA LEU A 183 -14.11 8.03 1.64
C LEU A 183 -13.53 8.26 3.04
N GLU A 184 -12.48 7.53 3.41
CA GLU A 184 -11.76 7.72 4.68
C GLU A 184 -11.04 9.07 4.71
N ALA A 185 -10.34 9.46 3.64
CA ALA A 185 -9.69 10.76 3.54
C ALA A 185 -10.69 11.93 3.63
N GLU A 186 -11.91 11.76 3.11
CA GLU A 186 -12.98 12.77 3.25
C GLU A 186 -13.61 12.81 4.65
N ARG A 187 -13.53 11.72 5.43
CA ARG A 187 -13.97 11.76 6.83
C ARG A 187 -13.02 12.60 7.69
N ASP A 188 -11.72 12.54 7.42
CA ASP A 188 -10.72 13.37 8.10
C ASP A 188 -10.98 14.87 7.87
N GLN A 189 -11.52 15.26 6.70
CA GLN A 189 -12.03 16.61 6.45
C GLN A 189 -13.10 17.02 7.47
N THR A 190 -14.06 16.12 7.67
CA THR A 190 -15.24 16.38 8.49
C THR A 190 -14.84 16.53 9.96
N ILE A 191 -13.89 15.71 10.42
CA ILE A 191 -13.35 15.78 11.78
C ILE A 191 -12.60 17.10 12.00
N SER A 192 -11.69 17.46 11.10
CA SER A 192 -10.95 18.73 11.17
C SER A 192 -11.86 19.95 11.15
N TYR A 193 -12.92 19.93 10.33
CA TYR A 193 -13.90 21.02 10.27
C TYR A 193 -14.73 21.13 11.56
N THR A 194 -15.19 20.01 12.10
CA THR A 194 -15.98 19.95 13.34
C THR A 194 -15.15 20.43 14.53
N TYR A 195 -13.88 20.04 14.60
CA TYR A 195 -12.95 20.48 15.65
C TYR A 195 -12.73 21.99 15.61
N ASN A 196 -12.45 22.57 14.43
CA ASN A 196 -12.28 24.02 14.29
C ASN A 196 -13.56 24.81 14.66
N GLN A 197 -14.75 24.33 14.27
CA GLN A 197 -16.02 24.92 14.71
C GLN A 197 -16.19 24.89 16.23
N SER A 198 -15.81 23.79 16.88
CA SER A 198 -15.89 23.67 18.33
C SER A 198 -14.95 24.63 19.07
N ILE A 199 -13.73 24.86 18.57
CA ILE A 199 -12.80 25.85 19.14
C ILE A 199 -13.32 27.28 18.98
N ILE A 200 -13.79 27.64 17.77
CA ILE A 200 -14.33 28.98 17.51
C ILE A 200 -15.54 29.28 18.42
N ASN A 201 -16.40 28.28 18.65
CA ASN A 201 -17.55 28.44 19.54
C ASN A 201 -17.15 28.58 21.02
N ILE A 202 -16.02 28.00 21.44
CA ILE A 202 -15.47 28.18 22.80
C ILE A 202 -14.91 29.60 22.95
N ASP A 203 -14.10 30.09 22.00
CA ASP A 203 -13.50 31.44 22.07
C ASP A 203 -14.54 32.57 22.00
N LEU A 204 -15.67 32.37 21.32
CA LEU A 204 -16.78 33.34 21.28
C LEU A 204 -17.65 33.34 22.55
N SER A 205 -17.44 32.39 23.46
CA SER A 205 -18.22 32.22 24.69
C SER A 205 -17.46 32.66 25.97
N ILE A 206 -16.26 33.21 25.81
CA ILE A 206 -15.39 33.78 26.85
C ILE A 206 -15.30 35.30 26.66
#